data_AF-A0A954W7S0-F1
#
_entry.id   AF-A0A954W7S0-F1
#
_cell.length_a   1.000
_cell.length_b   1.000
_cell.length_c   1.000
_cell.angle_alpha   90.00
_cell.angle_beta   90.00
_cell.angle_gamma   90.00
#
_symmetry.space_group_name_H-M   'P 1'
#
loop_
_entity.id
_entity.type
_entity.pdbx_description
1 polymer ?
#
loop_
_entity_poly.entity_id
_entity_poly.type
_entity_poly.pdbx_seq_one_letter_code
_entity_poly.pdbx_strand_id
1 'polypeptide(L)'
;MKIPEDNPLSAAKIELGKQLYFDKRMSIDNTVSCATCHDPDKGWSNGAAVATGVDGQQGGRSAPTVLNSGYLRFQFWDGRANHVEGQALGPIQNPIEMNMKLDEVVKRLNGIKG
;
A
#
# COMPACT_ATOMS: atom_id res chain seq x y z
N MET A 1 11.83 -9.10 11.86
CA MET A 1 11.40 -7.72 11.60
C MET A 1 11.70 -6.91 12.84
N LYS A 2 12.43 -5.80 12.70
CA LYS A 2 12.64 -4.88 13.82
C LYS A 2 11.41 -3.98 13.92
N ILE A 3 10.75 -3.97 15.07
CA ILE A 3 9.62 -3.05 15.31
C ILE A 3 10.21 -1.67 15.65
N PRO A 4 9.84 -0.59 14.93
CA PRO A 4 10.27 0.75 15.26
C PRO A 4 9.72 1.20 16.62
N GLU A 5 10.54 1.91 17.41
CA GLU A 5 10.13 2.40 18.74
C GLU A 5 9.01 3.46 18.65
N ASP A 6 9.00 4.23 17.57
CA ASP A 6 7.98 5.24 17.25
C ASP A 6 6.73 4.65 16.57
N ASN A 7 6.77 3.37 16.17
CA ASN A 7 5.63 2.66 15.60
C ASN A 7 5.42 1.27 16.25
N PRO A 8 5.11 1.22 17.56
CA PRO A 8 4.89 -0.04 18.24
C PRO A 8 3.63 -0.73 17.72
N LEU A 9 3.66 -2.06 17.69
CA LEU A 9 2.50 -2.87 17.32
C LEU A 9 1.47 -2.90 18.46
N SER A 10 0.20 -2.84 18.09
CA SER A 10 -0.94 -3.14 18.97
C SER A 10 -1.98 -3.91 18.18
N ALA A 11 -2.83 -4.68 18.86
CA ALA A 11 -3.91 -5.42 18.18
C ALA A 11 -4.82 -4.49 17.36
N ALA A 12 -5.15 -3.31 17.91
CA ALA A 12 -5.94 -2.30 17.22
C ALA A 12 -5.21 -1.74 15.98
N LYS A 13 -3.90 -1.50 16.06
CA LYS A 13 -3.11 -1.01 14.90
C LYS A 13 -2.97 -2.06 13.81
N ILE A 14 -2.81 -3.33 14.19
CA ILE A 14 -2.76 -4.46 13.24
C ILE A 14 -4.10 -4.57 12.50
N GLU A 15 -5.22 -4.53 13.23
CA GLU A 15 -6.56 -4.61 12.63
C GLU A 15 -6.85 -3.40 11.73
N LEU A 16 -6.54 -2.19 12.18
CA LEU A 16 -6.67 -0.99 11.35
C LEU A 16 -5.81 -1.08 10.08
N GLY A 17 -4.55 -1.49 10.21
CA GLY A 17 -3.65 -1.65 9.07
C GLY A 17 -4.19 -2.67 8.06
N LYS A 18 -4.75 -3.78 8.54
CA LYS A 18 -5.43 -4.76 7.70
C LYS A 18 -6.62 -4.14 6.98
N GLN A 19 -7.48 -3.40 7.66
CA GLN A 19 -8.63 -2.74 7.02
C GLN A 19 -8.18 -1.79 5.91
N LEU A 20 -7.21 -0.91 6.19
CA LEU A 20 -6.68 0.05 5.22
C LEU A 20 -6.02 -0.64 4.01
N TYR A 21 -5.34 -1.77 4.22
CA TYR A 21 -4.68 -2.52 3.14
C TYR A 21 -5.66 -2.98 2.05
N PHE A 22 -6.87 -3.36 2.45
CA PHE A 22 -7.93 -3.82 1.53
C PHE A 22 -8.91 -2.71 1.12
N ASP A 23 -8.85 -1.54 1.76
CA ASP A 23 -9.81 -0.47 1.54
C ASP A 23 -9.54 0.29 0.22
N LYS A 24 -10.42 0.13 -0.76
CA LYS A 24 -10.31 0.83 -2.03
C LYS A 24 -10.55 2.33 -1.92
N ARG A 25 -11.16 2.81 -0.82
CA ARG A 25 -11.32 4.25 -0.56
C ARG A 25 -9.98 4.97 -0.39
N MET A 26 -8.87 4.24 -0.36
CA MET A 26 -7.52 4.78 -0.39
C MET A 26 -7.11 5.35 -1.77
N SER A 27 -7.74 4.94 -2.89
CA SER A 27 -7.51 5.51 -4.23
C SER A 27 -8.49 6.63 -4.58
N ILE A 28 -8.12 7.49 -5.53
CA ILE A 28 -8.93 8.65 -5.92
C ILE A 28 -10.37 8.28 -6.35
N ASP A 29 -10.50 7.17 -7.07
CA ASP A 29 -11.71 6.67 -7.74
C ASP A 29 -12.40 5.51 -6.99
N ASN A 30 -11.89 5.13 -5.82
CA ASN A 30 -12.35 3.98 -5.03
C ASN A 30 -12.23 2.61 -5.72
N THR A 31 -11.31 2.42 -6.68
CA THR A 31 -11.15 1.15 -7.40
C THR A 31 -9.92 0.34 -6.97
N VAL A 32 -8.89 0.99 -6.43
CA VAL A 32 -7.58 0.39 -6.10
C VAL A 32 -7.29 0.45 -4.61
N SER A 33 -6.81 -0.67 -4.04
CA SER A 33 -6.20 -0.73 -2.71
C SER A 33 -4.82 -1.38 -2.80
N CYS A 34 -4.11 -1.50 -1.68
CA CYS A 34 -2.83 -2.22 -1.65
C CYS A 34 -3.02 -3.66 -2.16
N ALA A 35 -4.12 -4.30 -1.76
CA ALA A 35 -4.49 -5.65 -2.17
C ALA A 35 -4.77 -5.82 -3.67
N THR A 36 -5.10 -4.75 -4.40
CA THR A 36 -5.27 -4.83 -5.87
C THR A 36 -3.98 -5.24 -6.58
N CYS A 37 -2.83 -4.75 -6.10
CA CYS A 37 -1.51 -5.04 -6.67
C CYS A 37 -0.74 -6.11 -5.87
N HIS A 38 -1.14 -6.36 -4.63
CA HIS A 38 -0.50 -7.31 -3.71
C HIS A 38 -1.55 -8.28 -3.16
N ASP A 39 -2.05 -9.10 -4.06
CA ASP A 39 -3.24 -9.95 -3.93
C ASP A 39 -2.92 -11.25 -3.17
N PRO A 40 -3.61 -11.56 -2.06
CA PRO A 40 -3.40 -12.80 -1.29
C PRO A 40 -3.48 -14.07 -2.14
N ASP A 41 -4.36 -14.11 -3.15
CA ASP A 41 -4.58 -15.29 -4.00
C ASP A 41 -3.44 -15.49 -5.01
N LYS A 42 -2.55 -14.51 -5.13
CA LYS A 42 -1.40 -14.50 -6.05
C LYS A 42 -0.08 -14.41 -5.32
N GLY A 43 -0.02 -14.96 -4.10
CA GLY A 43 1.17 -14.92 -3.26
C GLY A 43 1.55 -13.51 -2.82
N TRP A 44 0.54 -12.65 -2.63
CA TRP A 44 0.69 -11.25 -2.23
C TRP A 44 1.43 -10.37 -3.24
N SER A 45 1.37 -10.75 -4.51
CA SER A 45 1.80 -10.00 -5.70
C SER A 45 0.59 -9.82 -6.64
N ASN A 46 0.77 -9.33 -7.86
CA ASN A 46 -0.31 -9.14 -8.83
C ASN A 46 -0.44 -10.30 -9.84
N GLY A 47 0.54 -11.20 -9.90
CA GLY A 47 0.60 -12.32 -10.86
C GLY A 47 0.69 -11.87 -12.32
N ALA A 48 1.19 -10.65 -12.58
CA ALA A 48 1.32 -10.08 -13.92
C ALA A 48 2.68 -9.37 -14.08
N ALA A 49 3.07 -9.11 -15.33
CA ALA A 49 4.34 -8.46 -15.65
C ALA A 49 4.46 -7.06 -15.01
N VAL A 50 3.35 -6.31 -14.98
CA VAL A 50 3.25 -4.98 -14.35
C VAL A 50 1.88 -4.84 -13.67
N ALA A 51 1.81 -3.95 -12.68
CA ALA A 51 0.57 -3.66 -11.97
C ALA A 51 -0.34 -2.71 -12.76
N THR A 52 -1.66 -2.88 -12.59
CA THR A 52 -2.70 -1.98 -13.13
C THR A 52 -3.23 -1.13 -11.98
N GLY A 53 -3.15 0.19 -12.10
CA GLY A 53 -3.74 1.10 -11.12
C GLY A 53 -5.02 1.76 -11.63
N VAL A 54 -5.31 2.95 -11.12
CA VAL A 54 -6.53 3.72 -11.46
C VAL A 54 -6.58 4.04 -12.95
N ASP A 55 -7.81 4.17 -13.47
CA ASP A 55 -8.09 4.40 -14.89
C ASP A 55 -7.50 3.32 -15.84
N GLY A 56 -7.16 2.14 -15.30
CA GLY A 56 -6.56 1.04 -16.06
C GLY A 56 -5.09 1.26 -16.45
N GLN A 57 -4.44 2.28 -15.88
CA GLN A 57 -3.05 2.61 -16.21
C GLN A 57 -2.09 1.49 -15.81
N GLN A 58 -1.11 1.21 -16.67
CA GLN A 58 -0.08 0.20 -16.43
C GLN A 58 1.16 0.85 -15.81
N GLY A 59 1.66 0.27 -14.72
CA GLY A 59 2.94 0.64 -14.12
C GLY A 59 4.14 0.22 -14.96
N GLY A 60 5.33 0.66 -14.55
CA GLY A 60 6.60 0.31 -15.23
C GLY A 60 7.35 -0.89 -14.64
N ARG A 61 6.82 -1.50 -13.56
CA ARG A 61 7.49 -2.59 -12.83
C ARG A 61 6.47 -3.61 -12.32
N SER A 62 6.91 -4.85 -12.13
CA SER A 62 6.14 -5.88 -11.43
C SER A 62 5.94 -5.49 -9.95
N ALA A 63 4.78 -5.81 -9.38
CA ALA A 63 4.53 -5.63 -7.95
C ALA A 63 5.21 -6.77 -7.17
N PRO A 64 6.25 -6.52 -6.35
CA PRO A 64 6.87 -7.58 -5.55
C PRO A 64 5.88 -8.11 -4.50
N THR A 65 6.11 -9.32 -3.98
CA THR A 65 5.31 -9.81 -2.86
C THR A 65 5.49 -8.94 -1.61
N VAL A 66 4.41 -8.70 -0.85
CA VAL A 66 4.55 -8.04 0.46
C VAL A 66 4.96 -9.01 1.58
N LEU A 67 4.93 -10.33 1.33
CA LEU A 67 5.39 -11.32 2.30
C LEU A 67 6.85 -11.06 2.65
N ASN A 68 7.15 -11.03 3.95
CA ASN A 68 8.47 -10.76 4.50
C ASN A 68 9.06 -9.37 4.20
N SER A 69 8.29 -8.43 3.61
CA SER A 69 8.77 -7.07 3.30
C SER A 69 9.30 -6.32 4.54
N GLY A 70 8.73 -6.55 5.72
CA GLY A 70 9.22 -6.01 6.99
C GLY A 70 10.58 -6.53 7.47
N TYR A 71 11.17 -7.53 6.80
CA TYR A 71 12.55 -7.97 7.03
C TYR A 71 13.55 -7.30 6.07
N LEU A 72 13.07 -6.66 5.00
CA LEU A 72 13.93 -6.01 4.01
C LEU A 72 14.40 -4.65 4.52
N ARG A 73 15.69 -4.36 4.30
CA ARG A 73 16.29 -3.05 4.60
C ARG A 73 15.85 -1.98 3.60
N PHE A 74 15.65 -2.36 2.34
CA PHE A 74 15.26 -1.46 1.26
C PHE A 74 13.98 -1.96 0.62
N GLN A 75 13.12 -1.00 0.28
CA GLN A 75 11.82 -1.19 -0.32
C GLN A 75 11.79 -0.56 -1.71
N PHE A 76 10.86 -1.03 -2.54
CA PHE A 76 10.85 -0.83 -3.99
C PHE A 76 12.04 -1.48 -4.71
N TRP A 77 11.90 -1.71 -6.01
CA TRP A 77 12.93 -2.31 -6.86
C TRP A 77 14.26 -1.55 -6.91
N ASP A 78 14.23 -0.23 -6.74
CA ASP A 78 15.43 0.63 -6.70
C ASP A 78 15.88 0.94 -5.27
N GLY A 79 15.22 0.36 -4.26
CA GLY A 79 15.60 0.51 -2.86
C GLY A 79 15.38 1.92 -2.28
N ARG A 80 14.62 2.79 -2.96
CA ARG A 80 14.49 4.22 -2.60
C ARG A 80 13.83 4.48 -1.23
N ALA A 81 13.15 3.50 -0.65
CA ALA A 81 12.58 3.61 0.70
C ALA A 81 13.28 2.65 1.66
N ASN A 82 13.60 3.13 2.86
CA ASN A 82 14.43 2.42 3.83
C ASN A 82 13.65 1.55 4.83
N HIS A 83 12.31 1.53 4.73
CA HIS A 83 11.40 0.76 5.58
C HIS A 83 9.99 0.77 4.99
N VAL A 84 9.11 -0.11 5.49
CA VAL A 84 7.76 -0.34 4.94
C VAL A 84 6.83 0.87 5.12
N GLU A 85 6.98 1.63 6.20
CA GLU A 85 6.15 2.82 6.46
C GLU A 85 6.42 3.92 5.43
N GLY A 86 7.68 4.13 5.05
CA GLY A 86 8.04 5.07 3.99
C GLY A 86 7.61 4.58 2.60
N GLN A 87 7.62 3.26 2.38
CA GLN A 87 7.15 2.66 1.14
C GLN A 87 5.64 2.90 0.94
N ALA A 88 4.83 2.71 1.99
CA ALA A 88 3.37 2.80 1.91
C ALA A 88 2.84 4.17 1.44
N LEU A 89 3.58 5.25 1.68
CA LEU A 89 3.22 6.61 1.25
C LEU A 89 3.31 6.82 -0.27
N GLY A 90 4.15 6.03 -0.96
CA GLY A 90 4.41 6.17 -2.39
C GLY A 90 3.21 5.77 -3.26
N PRO A 91 2.70 4.53 -3.16
CA PRO A 91 1.57 4.05 -3.95
C PRO A 91 0.32 4.92 -3.86
N ILE A 92 0.01 5.42 -2.65
CA ILE A 92 -1.14 6.30 -2.41
C ILE A 92 -1.07 7.52 -3.33
N GLN A 93 0.10 8.15 -3.43
CA GLN A 93 0.31 9.40 -4.19
C GLN A 93 0.67 9.19 -5.66
N ASN A 94 1.05 7.98 -6.07
CA ASN A 94 1.49 7.74 -7.43
C ASN A 94 0.29 7.86 -8.40
N PRO A 95 0.36 8.74 -9.43
CA PRO A 95 -0.75 8.99 -10.36
C PRO A 95 -1.12 7.80 -11.24
N ILE A 96 -0.22 6.81 -11.36
CA ILE A 96 -0.47 5.56 -12.08
C ILE A 96 -1.09 4.50 -11.17
N GLU A 97 -0.79 4.54 -9.86
CA GLU A 97 -1.25 3.52 -8.91
C GLU A 97 -2.59 3.93 -8.27
N MET A 98 -2.58 4.76 -7.23
CA MET A 98 -3.79 5.13 -6.47
C MET A 98 -4.21 6.60 -6.65
N ASN A 99 -3.31 7.44 -7.17
CA ASN A 99 -3.53 8.84 -7.56
C ASN A 99 -4.22 9.72 -6.49
N MET A 100 -3.90 9.52 -5.23
CA MET A 100 -4.55 10.16 -4.09
C MET A 100 -3.56 11.02 -3.30
N LYS A 101 -3.95 12.25 -2.94
CA LYS A 101 -3.13 13.06 -2.00
C LYS A 101 -3.30 12.55 -0.57
N LEU A 102 -2.24 12.58 0.22
CA LEU A 102 -2.27 12.12 1.62
C LEU A 102 -3.30 12.89 2.47
N ASP A 103 -3.38 14.21 2.31
CA ASP A 103 -4.35 15.02 3.05
C ASP A 103 -5.80 14.69 2.66
N GLU A 104 -6.03 14.33 1.40
CA GLU A 104 -7.35 13.95 0.90
C GLU A 104 -7.77 12.58 1.45
N VAL A 105 -6.86 11.61 1.54
CA VAL A 105 -7.18 10.31 2.13
C VAL A 105 -7.41 10.43 3.64
N VAL A 106 -6.64 11.24 4.35
CA VAL A 106 -6.87 11.52 5.78
C VAL A 106 -8.24 12.16 5.99
N LYS A 107 -8.59 13.18 5.19
CA LYS A 107 -9.92 13.82 5.24
C LYS A 107 -11.04 12.81 4.98
N ARG A 108 -10.86 11.92 4.00
CA ARG A 108 -11.84 10.88 3.66
C ARG A 108 -12.02 9.90 4.81
N LEU A 109 -10.94 9.40 5.40
CA LEU A 109 -10.99 8.45 6.50
C LEU A 109 -11.64 9.06 7.75
N ASN A 110 -11.31 10.31 8.08
CA ASN A 110 -11.94 11.04 9.20
C ASN A 110 -13.45 11.28 9.02
N GLY A 111 -13.97 11.17 7.79
CA GLY A 111 -15.40 11.26 7.49
C GLY A 111 -16.18 9.97 7.80
N ILE A 112 -15.50 8.87 8.10
CA ILE A 112 -16.12 7.57 8.41
C ILE A 112 -16.26 7.46 9.92
N LYS A 113 -17.49 7.24 10.41
CA LYS A 113 -17.72 6.94 11.82
C LYS A 113 -17.21 5.52 12.14
N GLY A 114 -16.39 5.40 13.17
CA GLY A 114 -15.94 4.13 13.74
C GLY A 114 -16.99 3.48 14.63
#